data_AF-A0A2G8S5R8-F1
#
_entry.id   AF-A0A2G8S5R8-F1
#
_cell.length_a   1.000
_cell.length_b   1.000
_cell.length_c   1.000
_cell.angle_alpha   90.00
_cell.angle_beta   90.00
_cell.angle_gamma   90.00
#
_symmetry.space_group_name_H-M   'P 1'
#
loop_
_entity.id
_entity.type
_entity.pdbx_description
1 polymer ?
#
loop_
_entity_poly.entity_id
_entity_poly.type
_entity_poly.pdbx_seq_one_letter_code
_entity_poly.pdbx_strand_id
1 'polypeptide(L)'
;MILYVASYATGLGNVPWQQGELFALEVRGIGTSFATATNWTGNLIVGATYLSLMGRITPAGAFGLYAGLSLLEWLFCVLAYPETAGLSLEEVTLIFRDGFGIRESERLRKEKRALQRGERGARGGEAA
;
A
#
# COMPACT_ATOMS: atom_id res chain seq x y z
N MET A 1 -19.18 -13.17 1.28
CA MET A 1 -19.38 -11.72 1.39
C MET A 1 -18.71 -11.12 2.62
N ILE A 2 -18.95 -11.62 3.85
CA ILE A 2 -18.35 -11.05 5.08
C ILE A 2 -16.82 -11.02 5.03
N LEU A 3 -16.17 -12.16 4.71
CA LEU A 3 -14.72 -12.23 4.60
C LEU A 3 -14.16 -11.26 3.55
N TYR A 4 -14.80 -11.19 2.38
CA TYR A 4 -14.42 -10.26 1.32
C TYR A 4 -14.46 -8.81 1.81
N VAL A 5 -15.56 -8.38 2.43
CA VAL A 5 -15.71 -7.00 2.94
C VAL A 5 -14.71 -6.72 4.05
N ALA A 6 -14.48 -7.66 4.98
CA ALA A 6 -13.51 -7.51 6.05
C ALA A 6 -12.07 -7.37 5.52
N SER A 7 -11.67 -8.23 4.57
CA SER A 7 -10.36 -8.15 3.93
C SER A 7 -10.18 -6.86 3.14
N TYR A 8 -11.21 -6.44 2.39
CA TYR A 8 -11.19 -5.17 1.67
C TYR A 8 -11.03 -3.99 2.65
N ALA A 9 -11.87 -3.91 3.68
CA ALA A 9 -11.87 -2.79 4.62
C ALA A 9 -10.55 -2.65 5.39
N THR A 10 -9.92 -3.77 5.76
CA THR A 10 -8.65 -3.78 6.50
C THR A 10 -7.42 -3.56 5.60
N GLY A 11 -7.48 -3.98 4.35
CA GLY A 11 -6.42 -3.80 3.36
C GLY A 11 -6.68 -2.60 2.45
N LEU A 12 -7.18 -2.87 1.24
CA LEU A 12 -7.32 -1.90 0.15
C LEU A 12 -8.25 -0.72 0.46
N GLY A 13 -9.16 -0.88 1.42
CA GLY A 13 -10.06 0.18 1.87
C GLY A 13 -9.36 1.28 2.67
N ASN A 14 -8.21 0.99 3.29
CA ASN A 14 -7.50 1.95 4.16
C ASN A 14 -6.05 2.18 3.74
N VAL A 15 -5.30 1.14 3.38
CA VAL A 15 -3.86 1.22 3.09
C VAL A 15 -3.52 2.22 1.98
N PRO A 16 -4.22 2.24 0.83
CA PRO A 16 -3.94 3.22 -0.23
C PRO A 16 -4.16 4.68 0.20
N TRP A 17 -4.97 4.95 1.22
CA TRP A 17 -5.19 6.30 1.73
C TRP A 17 -4.05 6.79 2.64
N GLN A 18 -3.16 5.89 3.06
CA GLN A 18 -1.91 6.24 3.74
C GLN A 18 -0.78 6.59 2.74
N GLN A 19 -1.08 6.70 1.44
CA GLN A 19 -0.14 7.06 0.37
C GLN A 19 0.75 8.28 0.65
N GLY A 20 0.31 9.21 1.50
CA GLY A 20 1.09 10.38 1.90
C GLY A 20 2.43 10.05 2.57
N GLU A 21 2.54 8.87 3.20
CA GLU A 21 3.76 8.38 3.83
C GLU A 21 4.87 8.07 2.82
N LEU A 22 4.51 7.73 1.58
CA LEU A 22 5.45 7.39 0.51
C LEU A 22 6.17 8.62 -0.04
N PHE A 23 5.66 9.82 0.24
CA PHE A 23 6.21 11.06 -0.28
C PHE A 23 7.01 11.80 0.80
N ALA A 24 8.18 12.32 0.38
CA ALA A 24 8.97 13.24 1.17
C ALA A 24 8.15 14.47 1.56
N LEU A 25 8.44 15.05 2.72
CA LEU A 25 7.67 16.16 3.31
C LEU A 25 7.46 17.33 2.33
N GLU A 26 8.49 17.68 1.56
CA GLU A 26 8.52 18.81 0.63
C GLU A 26 7.52 18.67 -0.53
N VAL A 27 7.28 17.43 -1.00
CA VAL A 27 6.42 17.15 -2.17
C VAL A 27 5.16 16.36 -1.79
N ARG A 28 4.93 16.10 -0.50
CA ARG A 28 3.80 15.29 -0.03
C ARG A 28 2.46 15.81 -0.50
N GLY A 29 2.25 17.12 -0.41
CA GLY A 29 0.97 17.73 -0.79
C GLY A 29 0.63 17.42 -2.24
N ILE A 30 1.53 17.79 -3.17
CA ILE A 30 1.33 17.57 -4.61
C ILE A 30 1.30 16.09 -4.99
N GLY A 31 2.17 15.27 -4.38
CA GLY A 31 2.21 13.82 -4.63
C GLY A 31 0.91 13.13 -4.21
N THR A 32 0.39 13.46 -3.03
CA THR A 32 -0.89 12.94 -2.52
C THR A 32 -2.05 13.42 -3.39
N SER A 33 -2.03 14.66 -3.87
CA SER A 33 -3.06 15.17 -4.80
C SER A 33 -3.08 14.40 -6.11
N PHE A 34 -1.92 14.10 -6.72
CA PHE A 34 -1.86 13.32 -7.96
C PHE A 34 -2.32 11.87 -7.76
N ALA A 35 -1.90 11.23 -6.67
CA ALA A 35 -2.31 9.86 -6.40
C ALA A 35 -3.82 9.78 -6.08
N THR A 36 -4.38 10.75 -5.37
CA THR A 36 -5.84 10.89 -5.17
C THR A 36 -6.58 11.15 -6.48
N ALA A 37 -6.09 12.07 -7.32
CA ALA A 37 -6.70 12.36 -8.62
C ALA A 37 -6.69 11.12 -9.55
N THR A 38 -5.61 10.33 -9.50
CA THR A 38 -5.50 9.07 -10.25
C THR A 38 -6.55 8.06 -9.78
N ASN A 39 -6.76 7.93 -8.47
CA ASN A 39 -7.80 7.07 -7.90
C ASN A 39 -9.20 7.47 -8.39
N TRP A 40 -9.55 8.76 -8.29
CA TRP A 40 -10.86 9.25 -8.74
C TRP A 40 -11.05 9.13 -10.24
N THR A 41 -9.98 9.31 -11.03
CA THR A 41 -10.02 9.09 -12.48
C THR A 41 -10.32 7.64 -12.80
N GLY A 42 -9.63 6.68 -12.14
CA GLY A 42 -9.92 5.26 -12.30
C GLY A 42 -11.34 4.90 -11.88
N ASN A 43 -11.83 5.46 -10.76
CA ASN A 43 -13.19 5.28 -10.30
C ASN A 43 -14.22 5.77 -11.35
N LEU A 44 -14.00 6.96 -11.93
CA LEU A 44 -14.85 7.51 -12.97
C LEU A 44 -14.89 6.62 -14.22
N ILE A 45 -13.73 6.16 -14.68
CA ILE A 45 -13.62 5.28 -15.86
C ILE A 45 -14.38 3.98 -15.62
N VAL A 46 -14.14 3.31 -14.48
CA VAL A 46 -14.83 2.06 -14.14
C VAL A 46 -16.33 2.31 -14.01
N GLY A 47 -16.75 3.35 -13.28
CA GLY A 47 -18.16 3.68 -13.10
C GLY A 47 -18.89 3.95 -14.42
N ALA A 48 -18.25 4.67 -15.35
CA ALA A 48 -18.83 4.99 -16.66
C ALA A 48 -18.87 3.78 -17.61
N THR A 49 -17.90 2.85 -17.52
CA THR A 49 -17.73 1.77 -18.50
C THR A 49 -18.27 0.42 -18.04
N TYR A 50 -18.47 0.20 -16.74
CA TYR A 50 -18.79 -1.12 -16.18
C TYR A 50 -20.05 -1.77 -16.78
N LEU A 51 -21.17 -1.04 -16.85
CA LEU A 51 -22.41 -1.57 -17.43
C LEU A 51 -22.26 -1.91 -18.92
N SER A 52 -21.57 -1.05 -19.67
CA SER A 52 -21.28 -1.26 -21.08
C SER A 52 -20.38 -2.48 -21.31
N LEU A 53 -19.39 -2.68 -20.42
CA LEU A 53 -18.49 -3.82 -20.46
C LEU A 53 -19.26 -5.13 -20.20
N MET A 54 -20.08 -5.17 -19.15
CA MET A 54 -20.92 -6.34 -18.85
C MET A 54 -21.84 -6.72 -20.01
N GLY A 55 -22.40 -5.73 -20.71
CA GLY A 55 -23.24 -5.96 -21.88
C GLY A 55 -22.50 -6.52 -23.10
N ARG A 56 -21.19 -6.25 -23.24
CA ARG A 56 -20.39 -6.67 -24.41
C ARG A 56 -19.70 -8.02 -24.24
N ILE A 57 -19.11 -8.30 -23.08
CA ILE A 57 -18.25 -9.47 -22.85
C ILE A 57 -18.84 -10.49 -21.88
N THR A 58 -20.13 -10.32 -21.51
CA THR A 58 -20.85 -11.05 -20.46
C THR A 58 -20.40 -10.70 -19.03
N PRO A 59 -21.24 -10.92 -18.01
CA PRO A 59 -20.85 -10.72 -16.62
C PRO A 59 -19.61 -11.54 -16.23
N ALA A 60 -19.52 -12.80 -16.65
CA ALA A 60 -18.38 -13.66 -16.33
C ALA A 60 -17.08 -13.11 -16.93
N GLY A 61 -17.11 -12.60 -18.16
CA GLY A 61 -15.95 -11.95 -18.79
C GLY A 61 -15.53 -10.67 -18.07
N ALA A 62 -16.49 -9.84 -17.65
CA ALA A 62 -16.22 -8.61 -16.90
C ALA A 62 -15.59 -8.92 -15.53
N PHE A 63 -16.14 -9.86 -14.77
CA PHE A 63 -15.56 -10.29 -13.49
C PHE A 63 -14.17 -10.93 -13.68
N GLY A 64 -13.98 -11.72 -14.74
CA GLY A 64 -12.68 -12.30 -15.08
C GLY A 64 -11.61 -11.24 -15.37
N LEU A 65 -11.97 -10.17 -16.09
CA LEU A 65 -11.08 -9.04 -16.34
C LEU A 65 -10.64 -8.36 -15.03
N TYR A 66 -11.60 -8.02 -14.16
CA TYR A 66 -11.28 -7.38 -12.88
C TYR A 66 -10.50 -8.30 -11.94
N ALA A 67 -10.78 -9.60 -11.94
CA ALA A 67 -9.97 -10.57 -11.22
C ALA A 67 -8.53 -10.62 -11.73
N GLY A 68 -8.31 -10.54 -13.05
CA GLY A 68 -6.98 -10.42 -13.64
C GLY A 68 -6.26 -9.14 -13.23
N LEU A 69 -6.97 -8.00 -13.22
CA LEU A 69 -6.41 -6.72 -12.74
C LEU A 69 -6.04 -6.78 -11.26
N SER A 70 -6.89 -7.37 -10.41
CA SER A 70 -6.57 -7.58 -8.99
C SER A 70 -5.38 -8.51 -8.78
N LEU A 71 -5.18 -9.51 -9.65
CA LEU A 71 -3.99 -10.37 -9.58
C LEU A 71 -2.72 -9.58 -9.95
N LEU A 72 -2.78 -8.73 -10.97
CA LEU A 72 -1.66 -7.87 -11.36
C LEU A 72 -1.32 -6.85 -10.26
N GLU A 73 -2.34 -6.25 -9.64
CA GLU A 73 -2.18 -5.39 -8.47
C GLU A 73 -1.48 -6.14 -7.34
N TRP A 74 -1.95 -7.34 -6.99
CA TRP A 74 -1.33 -8.15 -5.94
C TRP A 74 0.14 -8.48 -6.25
N LEU A 75 0.46 -8.85 -7.49
CA LEU A 75 1.84 -9.08 -7.93
C LEU A 75 2.68 -7.80 -7.82
N PHE A 76 2.14 -6.65 -8.22
CA PHE A 76 2.82 -5.37 -8.08
C PHE A 76 3.09 -5.05 -6.60
N CYS A 77 2.12 -5.28 -5.72
CA CYS A 77 2.29 -5.08 -4.28
C CYS A 77 3.44 -5.94 -3.73
N VAL A 78 3.54 -7.21 -4.13
CA VAL A 78 4.61 -8.11 -3.66
C VAL A 78 5.98 -7.73 -4.24
N LEU A 79 6.04 -7.25 -5.49
CA LEU A 79 7.29 -7.04 -6.22
C LEU A 79 7.83 -5.61 -6.18
N ALA A 80 6.98 -4.62 -5.93
CA ALA A 80 7.32 -3.20 -6.07
C ALA A 80 6.85 -2.30 -4.92
N TYR A 81 5.99 -2.77 -4.00
CA TYR A 81 5.46 -1.94 -2.91
C TYR A 81 6.22 -2.21 -1.60
N PRO A 82 7.11 -1.31 -1.17
CA PRO A 82 7.83 -1.50 0.08
C PRO A 82 6.91 -1.23 1.27
N GLU A 83 7.26 -1.83 2.39
CA GLU A 83 6.48 -1.76 3.60
C GLU A 83 7.04 -0.66 4.51
N THR A 84 6.25 0.39 4.71
CA THR A 84 6.65 1.62 5.41
C THR A 84 6.25 1.65 6.88
N ALA A 85 5.45 0.68 7.35
CA ALA A 85 4.94 0.72 8.70
C ALA A 85 6.06 0.69 9.76
N GLY A 86 6.08 1.73 10.59
CA GLY A 86 7.04 1.94 11.67
C GLY A 86 8.32 2.68 11.26
N LEU A 87 8.43 3.11 9.99
CA LEU A 87 9.50 3.99 9.53
C LEU A 87 9.11 5.46 9.67
N SER A 88 10.10 6.33 9.88
CA SER A 88 9.94 7.78 9.77
C SER A 88 9.87 8.20 8.30
N LEU A 89 9.44 9.42 8.05
CA LEU A 89 9.27 9.95 6.68
C LEU A 89 10.61 10.11 5.97
N GLU A 90 11.65 10.44 6.74
CA GLU A 90 13.04 10.53 6.28
C GLU A 90 13.56 9.14 5.91
N GLU A 91 13.27 8.11 6.73
CA GLU A 91 13.61 6.71 6.44
C GLU A 91 12.88 6.22 5.18
N VAL A 92 11.59 6.54 5.01
CA VAL A 92 10.83 6.19 3.80
C VAL A 92 11.39 6.88 2.55
N THR A 93 11.85 8.13 2.67
CA THR A 93 12.49 8.79 1.53
C THR A 93 13.83 8.12 1.16
N LEU A 94 14.54 7.58 2.16
CA LEU A 94 15.81 6.88 1.94
C LEU A 94 15.63 5.56 1.17
N ILE A 95 14.59 4.77 1.49
CA ILE A 95 14.37 3.47 0.83
C ILE A 95 14.11 3.61 -0.68
N PHE A 96 13.60 4.75 -1.14
CA PHE A 96 13.29 5.00 -2.56
C PHE A 96 14.46 5.55 -3.38
N ARG A 97 15.66 5.75 -2.78
CA ARG A 97 16.81 6.32 -3.51
C ARG A 97 17.33 5.44 -4.65
N ASP A 98 17.44 4.14 -4.41
CA ASP A 98 18.11 3.21 -5.32
C ASP A 98 17.15 2.22 -6.01
N GLY A 99 15.83 2.44 -5.92
CA GLY A 99 14.81 1.62 -6.57
C GLY A 99 13.50 1.51 -5.78
N PHE A 100 12.82 0.36 -5.85
CA PHE A 100 11.54 0.11 -5.17
C PHE A 100 11.64 -0.04 -3.65
N GLY A 101 12.84 -0.01 -3.06
CA GLY A 101 13.04 0.05 -1.61
C GLY A 101 12.61 -1.17 -0.79
N ILE A 102 12.19 -2.28 -1.41
CA ILE A 102 11.65 -3.46 -0.68
C ILE A 102 12.67 -4.02 0.31
N ARG A 103 13.85 -4.41 -0.19
CA ARG A 103 14.90 -5.03 0.64
C ARG A 103 15.40 -4.07 1.73
N GLU A 104 15.47 -2.78 1.41
CA GLU A 104 15.94 -1.77 2.33
C GLU A 104 14.91 -1.48 3.43
N SER A 105 13.63 -1.40 3.08
CA SER A 105 12.54 -1.27 4.05
C SER A 105 12.51 -2.46 5.04
N GLU A 106 12.74 -3.68 4.56
CA GLU A 106 12.84 -4.85 5.42
C GLU A 106 14.03 -4.77 6.38
N ARG A 107 15.20 -4.31 5.90
CA ARG A 107 16.42 -4.19 6.70
C ARG A 107 16.22 -3.20 7.84
N LEU A 108 15.80 -1.98 7.53
CA LEU A 108 15.56 -0.92 8.52
C LEU A 108 14.52 -1.34 9.57
N ARG A 109 13.45 -2.01 9.14
CA ARG A 109 12.43 -2.51 10.07
C ARG A 109 12.95 -3.63 10.98
N LYS A 110 13.79 -4.54 10.48
CA LYS A 110 14.42 -5.59 11.30
C LYS A 110 15.35 -4.97 12.35
N GLU A 111 16.19 -4.01 11.95
CA GLU A 111 17.09 -3.28 12.84
C GLU A 111 16.30 -2.55 13.96
N LYS A 112 15.25 -1.81 13.59
CA LYS A 112 14.41 -1.07 14.56
C LYS A 112 13.67 -1.99 15.54
N ARG A 113 13.13 -3.12 15.05
CA ARG A 113 12.49 -4.13 15.91
C ARG A 113 13.50 -4.78 16.87
N ALA A 114 14.75 -4.98 16.46
CA ALA A 114 15.80 -5.51 17.32
C ALA A 114 16.18 -4.52 18.44
N LEU A 115 16.37 -3.24 18.08
CA LEU A 115 16.66 -2.16 19.04
C LEU A 115 15.53 -2.02 20.08
N GLN A 116 14.28 -1.95 19.65
CA GLN A 116 13.12 -1.85 20.55
C GLN A 116 12.98 -3.04 21.49
N ARG A 117 13.35 -4.25 21.05
CA ARG A 117 13.37 -5.44 21.91
C ARG A 117 14.48 -5.36 22.96
N GLY A 118 15.67 -4.88 22.59
CA GLY A 118 16.79 -4.65 23.50
C GLY A 118 16.45 -3.64 24.60
N GLU A 119 15.88 -2.49 24.22
CA GLU A 119 15.47 -1.44 25.17
C GLU A 119 14.40 -1.92 26.17
N ARG A 120 13.41 -2.68 25.69
CA ARG A 120 12.37 -3.26 26.57
C ARG A 120 12.94 -4.28 27.54
N GLY A 121 13.91 -5.09 27.11
CA GLY A 121 14.60 -6.05 27.98
C GLY A 121 15.41 -5.35 29.06
N ALA A 122 16.13 -4.27 28.72
CA ALA A 122 16.90 -3.48 29.68
C ALA A 122 16.00 -2.83 30.75
N ARG A 123 14.90 -2.18 30.34
CA ARG A 123 13.94 -1.57 31.26
C ARG A 123 13.19 -2.58 32.13
N GLY A 124 12.90 -3.76 31.59
CA GLY A 124 12.29 -4.86 32.36
C GLY A 124 13.24 -5.46 33.40
N GLY A 125 14.55 -5.43 33.13
CA GLY A 125 15.59 -5.86 34.07
C GLY A 125 15.90 -4.84 35.17
N GLU A 126 15.77 -3.53 34.90
CA GLU A 126 15.90 -2.48 35.93
C GLU A 126 14.68 -2.40 36.87
N ALA A 127 13.54 -2.97 36.49
CA ALA A 127 12.30 -2.98 37.27
C ALA A 127 12.07 -4.26 38.10
N ALA A 128 13.01 -5.22 38.06
CA ALA A 128 12.98 -6.50 38.78
C ALA A 128 14.07 -6.54 39.87
#